data_AF-A0A329QQY2-F1
#
_entry.id   AF-A0A329QQY2-F1
#
_cell.length_a   1.000
_cell.length_b   1.000
_cell.length_c   1.000
_cell.angle_alpha   90.00
_cell.angle_beta   90.00
_cell.angle_gamma   90.00
#
_symmetry.space_group_name_H-M   'P 1'
#
loop_
_entity.id
_entity.type
_entity.pdbx_description
1 polymer ?
#
loop_
_entity_poly.entity_id
_entity_poly.type
_entity_poly.pdbx_seq_one_letter_code
_entity_poly.pdbx_strand_id
1 'polypeptide(L)'
;MNSISPASKSSITPGSQVSSRDKEIQGLMKQKIRLNEELQSVKSNDQLDSKIKAERIKSITSFIQQVDNQIAQIKSEEIQEKNKLKQSEQPKQQQPQPSELSSENQAPAMGHLIKHSQTYDQLGKLVGLRDRMHGSIQTLEGETRFDRIVLDNDVGNDMGKSMMLENAEQTVFQMKREMVQEIDSQIRKVDQSIGEKLKEINQPVPTEAAHSTPPSHTDGDQEVSKENRTENKSKNSNGVQGDKDTGKIQETQSNSSPAPPYTTLDIRV
;
A
#
# COMPACT_ATOMS: atom_id res chain seq x y z
N MET A 1 3.28 -76.45 6.64
CA MET A 1 3.82 -75.30 5.88
C MET A 1 2.85 -74.13 6.03
N ASN A 2 3.44 -73.01 6.44
CA ASN A 2 3.00 -71.64 6.72
C ASN A 2 1.57 -71.15 6.41
N SER A 3 0.97 -70.60 7.46
CA SER A 3 -0.13 -69.62 7.48
C SER A 3 0.32 -68.25 6.98
N ILE A 4 -0.49 -67.55 6.17
CA ILE A 4 -0.45 -66.08 6.10
C ILE A 4 -1.86 -65.53 5.78
N SER A 5 -2.48 -64.89 6.75
CA SER A 5 -3.61 -63.97 6.54
C SER A 5 -3.09 -62.65 5.96
N PRO A 6 -3.78 -62.00 5.01
CA PRO A 6 -3.48 -60.61 4.70
C PRO A 6 -4.15 -59.71 5.73
N ALA A 7 -3.36 -59.18 6.66
CA ALA A 7 -3.75 -58.04 7.47
C ALA A 7 -3.78 -56.78 6.58
N SER A 8 -4.96 -56.20 6.40
CA SER A 8 -5.14 -54.85 5.85
C SER A 8 -4.44 -53.84 6.76
N LYS A 9 -3.19 -53.50 6.46
CA LYS A 9 -2.50 -52.35 7.05
C LYS A 9 -3.00 -51.08 6.36
N SER A 10 -4.10 -50.56 6.88
CA SER A 10 -4.46 -49.14 6.74
C SER A 10 -3.35 -48.32 7.41
N SER A 11 -2.42 -47.81 6.61
CA SER A 11 -1.42 -46.82 7.04
C SER A 11 -2.11 -45.47 7.24
N ILE A 12 -2.80 -45.30 8.36
CA ILE A 12 -3.08 -43.98 8.92
C ILE A 12 -1.79 -43.55 9.59
N THR A 13 -1.07 -42.62 8.99
CA THR A 13 -0.05 -41.82 9.70
C THR A 13 -0.78 -40.90 10.67
N PRO A 14 -0.71 -41.09 12.00
CA PRO A 14 -1.21 -40.12 12.94
C PRO A 14 -0.09 -39.11 13.22
N GLY A 15 -0.34 -37.83 12.94
CA GLY A 15 0.46 -36.76 13.54
C GLY A 15 0.94 -35.68 12.60
N SER A 16 0.04 -34.77 12.23
CA SER A 16 0.42 -33.36 12.26
C SER A 16 0.58 -33.00 13.74
N GLN A 17 1.74 -33.31 14.33
CA GLN A 17 2.10 -32.83 15.66
C GLN A 17 2.25 -31.30 15.54
N VAL A 18 1.17 -30.60 15.85
CA VAL A 18 1.17 -29.16 16.07
C VAL A 18 2.29 -28.86 17.07
N SER A 19 3.33 -28.14 16.64
CA SER A 19 4.49 -27.82 17.47
C SER A 19 4.00 -27.13 18.75
N SER A 20 4.72 -27.30 19.87
CA SER A 20 4.35 -26.61 21.13
C SER A 20 4.21 -25.09 20.92
N ARG A 21 5.06 -24.52 20.06
CA ARG A 21 5.00 -23.12 19.61
C ARG A 21 3.77 -22.80 18.79
N ASP A 22 3.31 -23.68 17.90
CA ASP A 22 2.09 -23.43 17.15
C ASP A 22 0.84 -23.49 18.05
N LYS A 23 0.82 -24.36 19.07
CA LYS A 23 -0.23 -24.34 20.10
C LYS A 23 -0.24 -23.04 20.91
N GLU A 24 0.95 -22.51 21.22
CA GLU A 24 1.11 -21.22 21.89
C GLU A 24 0.61 -20.06 21.02
N ILE A 25 1.01 -20.02 19.74
CA ILE A 25 0.52 -19.05 18.75
C ILE A 25 -1.00 -19.12 18.63
N GLN A 26 -1.59 -20.31 18.55
CA GLN A 26 -3.05 -20.47 18.52
C GLN A 26 -3.73 -19.95 19.80
N GLY A 27 -3.11 -20.16 20.97
CA GLY A 27 -3.57 -19.61 22.24
C GLY A 27 -3.57 -18.08 22.25
N LEU A 28 -2.47 -17.47 21.81
CA LEU A 28 -2.32 -16.02 21.68
C LEU A 28 -3.30 -15.43 20.65
N MET A 29 -3.54 -16.13 19.53
CA MET A 29 -4.54 -15.71 18.54
C MET A 29 -5.96 -15.71 19.13
N LYS A 30 -6.31 -16.72 19.94
CA LYS A 30 -7.60 -16.73 20.65
C LYS A 30 -7.70 -15.59 21.66
N GLN A 31 -6.61 -15.28 22.36
CA GLN A 31 -6.58 -14.14 23.27
C GLN A 31 -6.76 -12.81 22.52
N LYS A 32 -6.11 -12.64 21.36
CA LYS A 32 -6.28 -11.47 20.49
C LYS A 32 -7.72 -11.30 20.02
N ILE A 33 -8.41 -12.38 19.65
CA ILE A 33 -9.82 -12.32 19.24
C ILE A 33 -10.68 -11.79 20.38
N ARG A 34 -10.54 -12.36 21.59
CA ARG A 34 -11.28 -11.91 22.79
C ARG A 34 -11.01 -10.43 23.12
N LEU A 35 -9.76 -9.99 23.04
CA LEU A 35 -9.41 -8.59 23.27
C LEU A 35 -10.03 -7.65 22.22
N ASN A 36 -10.13 -8.09 20.96
CA ASN A 36 -10.82 -7.31 19.92
C ASN A 36 -12.33 -7.25 20.14
N GLU A 37 -12.94 -8.35 20.59
CA GLU A 37 -14.36 -8.35 20.99
C GLU A 37 -14.61 -7.39 22.17
N GLU A 38 -13.74 -7.41 23.19
CA GLU A 38 -13.82 -6.47 24.32
C GLU A 38 -13.62 -5.02 23.85
N LEU A 39 -12.68 -4.78 22.94
CA LEU A 39 -12.46 -3.45 22.36
C LEU A 39 -13.72 -2.92 21.67
N GLN A 40 -14.42 -3.76 20.89
CA GLN A 40 -15.67 -3.37 20.24
C GLN A 40 -16.78 -3.13 21.26
N SER A 41 -16.90 -4.01 22.26
CA SER A 41 -17.87 -3.85 23.35
C SER A 41 -17.69 -2.54 24.11
N VAL A 42 -16.44 -2.17 24.41
CA VAL A 42 -16.13 -0.87 25.06
C VAL A 42 -16.45 0.30 24.14
N LYS A 43 -16.18 0.19 22.83
CA LYS A 43 -16.50 1.24 21.85
C LYS A 43 -17.99 1.45 21.66
N SER A 44 -18.80 0.40 21.68
CA SER A 44 -20.26 0.47 21.54
C SER A 44 -21.00 0.72 22.86
N ASN A 45 -20.30 0.76 24.00
CA ASN A 45 -20.91 1.04 25.28
C ASN A 45 -21.08 2.56 25.48
N ASP A 46 -22.33 3.02 25.47
CA ASP A 46 -22.70 4.43 25.65
C ASP A 46 -22.90 4.82 27.13
N GLN A 47 -22.88 3.84 28.04
CA GLN A 47 -23.01 4.08 29.49
C GLN A 47 -21.66 4.37 30.16
N LEU A 48 -20.54 4.15 29.47
CA LEU A 48 -19.21 4.47 30.00
C LEU A 48 -18.88 5.95 29.83
N ASP A 49 -18.36 6.56 30.89
CA ASP A 49 -17.78 7.90 30.83
C ASP A 49 -16.71 7.99 29.72
N SER A 50 -16.68 9.11 28.99
CA SER A 50 -15.81 9.29 27.82
C SER A 50 -14.32 9.14 28.17
N LYS A 51 -13.89 9.58 29.36
CA LYS A 51 -12.49 9.48 29.79
C LYS A 51 -12.13 8.04 30.13
N ILE A 52 -13.00 7.35 30.87
CA ILE A 52 -12.84 5.94 31.22
C ILE A 52 -12.85 5.05 29.97
N LYS A 53 -13.75 5.34 29.01
CA LYS A 53 -13.84 4.66 27.72
C LYS A 53 -12.55 4.82 26.92
N ALA A 54 -12.00 6.04 26.83
CA ALA A 54 -10.73 6.30 26.14
C ALA A 54 -9.55 5.57 26.80
N GLU A 55 -9.46 5.59 28.13
CA GLU A 55 -8.40 4.89 28.87
C GLU A 55 -8.47 3.37 28.67
N ARG A 56 -9.69 2.81 28.73
CA ARG A 56 -9.90 1.37 28.51
C ARG A 56 -9.61 0.95 27.08
N ILE A 57 -10.02 1.74 26.08
CA ILE A 57 -9.65 1.54 24.67
C ILE A 57 -8.13 1.54 24.51
N LYS A 58 -7.43 2.51 25.11
CA LYS A 58 -5.97 2.60 25.05
C LYS A 58 -5.30 1.39 25.69
N SER A 59 -5.78 0.96 26.86
CA SER A 59 -5.27 -0.23 27.57
C SER A 59 -5.45 -1.50 26.76
N ILE A 60 -6.67 -1.77 26.26
CA ILE A 60 -6.96 -2.96 25.43
C ILE A 60 -6.14 -2.94 24.14
N THR A 61 -6.00 -1.77 23.49
CA THR A 61 -5.18 -1.62 22.29
C THR A 61 -3.71 -1.95 22.56
N SER A 62 -3.17 -1.49 23.70
CA SER A 62 -1.81 -1.81 24.13
C SER A 62 -1.62 -3.31 24.37
N PHE A 63 -2.61 -4.00 24.98
CA PHE A 63 -2.56 -5.44 25.17
C PHE A 63 -2.59 -6.22 23.85
N ILE A 64 -3.41 -5.79 22.89
CA ILE A 64 -3.43 -6.38 21.54
C ILE A 64 -2.04 -6.28 20.88
N GLN A 65 -1.39 -5.12 20.99
CA GLN A 65 -0.04 -4.92 20.46
C GLN A 65 1.01 -5.81 21.15
N GLN A 66 0.91 -6.00 22.47
CA GLN A 66 1.79 -6.94 23.19
C GLN A 66 1.61 -8.38 22.71
N VAL A 67 0.36 -8.83 22.53
CA VAL A 67 0.06 -10.16 22.00
C VAL A 67 0.59 -10.33 20.58
N ASP A 68 0.45 -9.31 19.72
CA ASP A 68 1.01 -9.33 18.36
C ASP A 68 2.54 -9.43 18.35
N ASN A 69 3.22 -8.71 19.24
CA ASN A 69 4.67 -8.79 19.40
C ASN A 69 5.12 -10.19 19.86
N GLN A 70 4.40 -10.81 20.82
CA GLN A 70 4.70 -12.17 21.28
C GLN A 70 4.52 -13.19 20.15
N ILE A 71 3.43 -13.09 19.37
CA ILE A 71 3.23 -13.96 18.20
C ILE A 71 4.37 -13.80 17.20
N ALA A 72 4.77 -12.56 16.90
CA ALA A 72 5.87 -12.29 15.97
C ALA A 72 7.21 -12.85 16.48
N GLN A 73 7.49 -12.70 17.78
CA GLN A 73 8.68 -13.25 18.41
C GLN A 73 8.71 -14.78 18.30
N ILE A 74 7.65 -15.48 18.73
CA ILE A 74 7.58 -16.95 18.70
C ILE A 74 7.71 -17.47 17.27
N LYS A 75 7.08 -16.82 16.28
CA LYS A 75 7.22 -17.17 14.86
C LYS A 75 8.65 -16.98 14.37
N SER A 76 9.31 -15.90 14.77
CA SER A 76 10.70 -15.64 14.38
C SER A 76 11.66 -16.65 15.00
N GLU A 77 11.45 -17.03 16.26
CA GLU A 77 12.21 -18.06 16.96
C GLU A 77 12.00 -19.44 16.33
N GLU A 78 10.76 -19.80 15.97
CA GLU A 78 10.47 -21.06 15.29
C GLU A 78 11.18 -21.16 13.92
N ILE A 79 11.22 -20.07 13.16
CA ILE A 79 11.92 -20.02 11.87
C ILE A 79 13.44 -20.15 12.08
N GLN A 80 14.00 -19.47 13.08
CA GLN A 80 15.41 -19.57 13.42
C GLN A 80 15.79 -20.98 13.89
N GLU A 81 14.97 -21.63 14.71
CA GLU A 81 15.22 -22.98 15.21
C GLU A 81 15.13 -24.02 14.09
N LYS A 82 14.14 -23.91 13.19
CA LYS A 82 14.06 -24.77 11.99
C LYS A 82 15.27 -24.61 11.07
N ASN A 83 15.84 -23.40 10.99
CA ASN A 83 17.07 -23.16 10.22
C ASN A 83 18.33 -23.71 10.92
N LYS A 84 18.40 -23.68 12.26
CA LYS A 84 19.49 -24.29 13.04
C LYS A 84 19.45 -25.82 13.04
N LEU A 85 18.26 -26.42 13.13
CA LEU A 85 18.08 -27.89 13.08
C LEU A 85 18.48 -28.46 11.71
N LYS A 86 18.20 -27.76 10.61
CA LYS A 86 18.63 -28.16 9.26
C LYS A 86 20.16 -28.09 9.05
N GLN A 87 20.89 -27.33 9.85
CA GLN A 87 22.37 -27.34 9.85
C GLN A 87 22.98 -28.38 10.80
N SER A 88 22.19 -28.97 11.71
CA SER A 88 22.68 -29.88 12.76
C SER A 88 22.61 -31.37 12.39
N GLU A 89 22.16 -31.72 11.19
CA GLU A 89 22.02 -33.10 10.70
C GLU A 89 23.18 -33.55 9.79
N GLN A 90 24.40 -33.05 10.01
CA GLN A 90 25.62 -33.75 9.59
C GLN A 90 26.31 -34.39 10.79
N PRO A 91 26.68 -35.67 10.72
CA PRO A 91 27.30 -36.36 11.85
C PRO A 91 28.70 -35.80 12.13
N LYS A 92 28.97 -35.65 13.44
CA LYS A 92 30.28 -35.30 14.00
C LYS A 92 31.44 -36.04 13.32
N GLN A 93 32.40 -35.29 12.78
CA GLN A 93 33.82 -35.57 13.01
C GLN A 93 34.67 -34.28 12.88
N GLN A 94 35.27 -33.90 14.01
CA GLN A 94 36.51 -33.13 14.22
C GLN A 94 36.67 -31.71 13.62
N GLN A 95 36.90 -30.74 14.51
CA GLN A 95 37.58 -29.45 14.26
C GLN A 95 39.07 -29.57 14.69
N PRO A 96 40.01 -28.67 14.30
CA PRO A 96 39.85 -27.45 13.49
C PRO A 96 40.92 -27.16 12.41
N GLN A 97 40.46 -26.64 11.26
CA GLN A 97 41.08 -25.65 10.32
C GLN A 97 42.43 -25.99 9.62
N PRO A 98 42.80 -25.35 8.48
CA PRO A 98 42.07 -24.38 7.65
C PRO A 98 41.99 -24.82 6.17
N SER A 99 40.81 -24.75 5.57
CA SER A 99 40.70 -24.77 4.10
C SER A 99 39.59 -23.82 3.70
N GLU A 100 40.00 -22.61 3.35
CA GLU A 100 39.34 -21.80 2.34
C GLU A 100 39.06 -22.66 1.10
N LEU A 101 38.00 -22.32 0.35
CA LEU A 101 37.35 -23.09 -0.73
C LEU A 101 36.36 -24.14 -0.20
N SER A 102 35.03 -24.04 -0.34
CA SER A 102 34.21 -23.27 -1.29
C SER A 102 32.76 -23.19 -0.76
N SER A 103 32.39 -22.11 -0.08
CA SER A 103 30.97 -21.81 0.26
C SER A 103 30.68 -20.31 0.31
N GLU A 104 31.47 -19.50 -0.38
CA GLU A 104 31.40 -18.04 -0.27
C GLU A 104 30.40 -17.40 -1.25
N ASN A 105 29.93 -18.13 -2.26
CA ASN A 105 29.06 -17.56 -3.30
C ASN A 105 27.55 -17.81 -3.13
N GLN A 106 27.09 -18.55 -2.10
CA GLN A 106 25.65 -18.83 -1.93
C GLN A 106 24.95 -17.95 -0.88
N ALA A 107 25.69 -17.42 0.11
CA ALA A 107 25.14 -16.53 1.13
C ALA A 107 24.70 -15.15 0.58
N PRO A 108 25.43 -14.50 -0.35
CA PRO A 108 24.99 -13.22 -0.94
C PRO A 108 23.70 -13.40 -1.75
N ALA A 109 23.63 -14.46 -2.56
CA ALA A 109 22.49 -14.73 -3.44
C ALA A 109 21.17 -14.94 -2.67
N MET A 110 21.21 -15.64 -1.52
CA MET A 110 20.03 -15.82 -0.67
C MET A 110 19.61 -14.50 0.01
N GLY A 111 20.57 -13.68 0.44
CA GLY A 111 20.31 -12.34 0.98
C GLY A 111 19.64 -11.43 -0.04
N HIS A 112 20.07 -11.49 -1.31
CA HIS A 112 19.43 -10.73 -2.40
C HIS A 112 18.01 -11.22 -2.69
N LEU A 113 17.78 -12.53 -2.70
CA LEU A 113 16.43 -13.08 -2.88
C LEU A 113 15.46 -12.61 -1.78
N ILE A 114 15.92 -12.61 -0.52
CA ILE A 114 15.13 -12.11 0.62
C ILE A 114 14.88 -10.60 0.49
N LYS A 115 15.87 -9.82 0.06
CA LYS A 115 15.68 -8.38 -0.16
C LYS A 115 14.67 -8.12 -1.28
N HIS A 116 14.80 -8.78 -2.43
CA HIS A 116 13.84 -8.62 -3.52
C HIS A 116 12.43 -9.05 -3.10
N SER A 117 12.26 -10.15 -2.38
CA SER A 117 10.93 -10.57 -1.90
C SER A 117 10.31 -9.52 -0.98
N GLN A 118 11.09 -8.97 -0.04
CA GLN A 118 10.64 -7.87 0.81
C GLN A 118 10.30 -6.61 0.01
N THR A 119 11.07 -6.28 -1.00
CA THR A 119 10.82 -5.11 -1.87
C THR A 119 9.55 -5.30 -2.69
N TYR A 120 9.28 -6.49 -3.22
CA TYR A 120 8.02 -6.80 -3.91
C TYR A 120 6.81 -6.76 -2.97
N ASP A 121 6.95 -7.25 -1.73
CA ASP A 121 5.88 -7.14 -0.71
C ASP A 121 5.55 -5.67 -0.39
N GLN A 122 6.59 -4.84 -0.25
CA GLN A 122 6.42 -3.39 -0.05
C GLN A 122 5.77 -2.72 -1.27
N LEU A 123 6.20 -3.09 -2.48
CA LEU A 123 5.63 -2.59 -3.72
C LEU A 123 4.14 -2.92 -3.83
N GLY A 124 3.75 -4.16 -3.52
CA GLY A 124 2.34 -4.58 -3.50
C GLY A 124 1.51 -3.77 -2.50
N LYS A 125 2.06 -3.46 -1.32
CA LYS A 125 1.38 -2.61 -0.32
C LYS A 125 1.20 -1.17 -0.82
N LEU A 126 2.20 -0.60 -1.48
CA LEU A 126 2.14 0.75 -2.04
C LEU A 126 1.13 0.84 -3.19
N VAL A 127 1.13 -0.13 -4.11
CA VAL A 127 0.14 -0.22 -5.19
C VAL A 127 -1.27 -0.35 -4.62
N GLY A 128 -1.48 -1.26 -3.65
CA GLY A 128 -2.78 -1.39 -2.99
C GLY A 128 -3.21 -0.13 -2.23
N LEU A 129 -2.26 0.62 -1.65
CA LEU A 129 -2.56 1.92 -1.02
C LEU A 129 -2.99 2.96 -2.06
N ARG A 130 -2.28 3.06 -3.18
CA ARG A 130 -2.63 3.93 -4.31
C ARG A 130 -4.03 3.64 -4.83
N ASP A 131 -4.37 2.37 -5.03
CA ASP A 131 -5.67 1.97 -5.58
C ASP A 131 -6.81 2.29 -4.60
N ARG A 132 -6.58 2.11 -3.28
CA ARG A 132 -7.54 2.55 -2.25
C ARG A 132 -7.76 4.06 -2.26
N MET A 133 -6.70 4.85 -2.41
CA MET A 133 -6.81 6.31 -2.48
C MET A 133 -7.61 6.76 -3.72
N HIS A 134 -7.39 6.14 -4.88
CA HIS A 134 -8.22 6.39 -6.06
C HIS A 134 -9.69 6.03 -5.82
N GLY A 135 -9.97 4.91 -5.15
CA GLY A 135 -11.34 4.54 -4.76
C GLY A 135 -11.98 5.56 -3.82
N SER A 136 -11.22 6.12 -2.87
CA SER A 136 -11.70 7.19 -1.99
C SER A 136 -12.05 8.46 -2.77
N ILE A 137 -11.24 8.86 -3.76
CA ILE A 137 -11.56 10.00 -4.64
C ILE A 137 -12.85 9.75 -5.39
N GLN A 138 -12.99 8.58 -6.03
CA GLN A 138 -14.22 8.23 -6.78
C GLN A 138 -15.46 8.27 -5.90
N THR A 139 -15.33 7.83 -4.64
CA THR A 139 -16.42 7.87 -3.65
C THR A 139 -16.78 9.33 -3.32
N LEU A 140 -15.80 10.17 -2.96
CA LEU A 140 -16.04 11.58 -2.63
C LEU A 140 -16.65 12.37 -3.79
N GLU A 141 -16.16 12.16 -5.01
CA GLU A 141 -16.74 12.78 -6.20
C GLU A 141 -18.13 12.26 -6.52
N GLY A 142 -18.36 10.95 -6.36
CA GLY A 142 -19.66 10.32 -6.55
C GLY A 142 -20.70 10.89 -5.59
N GLU A 143 -20.36 11.00 -4.31
CA GLU A 143 -21.18 11.65 -3.30
C GLU A 143 -21.43 13.13 -3.64
N THR A 144 -20.40 13.88 -4.02
CA THR A 144 -20.57 15.30 -4.38
C THR A 144 -21.53 15.49 -5.56
N ARG A 145 -21.43 14.63 -6.59
CA ARG A 145 -22.36 14.62 -7.72
C ARG A 145 -23.77 14.26 -7.28
N PHE A 146 -23.91 13.23 -6.45
CA PHE A 146 -25.19 12.80 -5.92
C PHE A 146 -25.86 13.90 -5.07
N ASP A 147 -25.13 14.50 -4.12
CA ASP A 147 -25.61 15.58 -3.26
C ASP A 147 -26.07 16.78 -4.09
N ARG A 148 -25.32 17.15 -5.14
CA ARG A 148 -25.72 18.23 -6.05
C ARG A 148 -27.03 17.88 -6.78
N ILE A 149 -27.15 16.66 -7.30
CA ILE A 149 -28.38 16.19 -7.98
C ILE A 149 -29.59 16.19 -7.04
N VAL A 150 -29.40 15.84 -5.76
CA VAL A 150 -30.47 15.86 -4.75
C VAL A 150 -30.94 17.27 -4.45
N LEU A 151 -30.01 18.23 -4.38
CA LEU A 151 -30.34 19.64 -4.14
C LEU A 151 -30.94 20.34 -5.37
N ASP A 152 -30.58 19.88 -6.58
CA ASP A 152 -30.98 20.47 -7.87
C ASP A 152 -32.25 19.84 -8.46
N ASN A 153 -32.66 18.63 -8.03
CA ASN A 153 -33.90 17.99 -8.49
C ASN A 153 -35.14 18.61 -7.85
N ASP A 154 -35.64 19.70 -8.44
CA ASP A 154 -37.07 20.04 -8.38
C ASP A 154 -37.46 21.05 -9.47
N VAL A 155 -38.69 20.97 -9.96
CA VAL A 155 -39.18 21.74 -11.14
C VAL A 155 -39.50 23.22 -10.80
N GLY A 156 -39.24 23.66 -9.57
CA GLY A 156 -39.53 25.01 -9.08
C GLY A 156 -38.26 25.80 -8.75
N ASN A 157 -38.14 27.01 -9.31
CA ASN A 157 -37.07 27.95 -8.98
C ASN A 157 -37.31 28.55 -7.58
N ASP A 158 -36.97 27.79 -6.54
CA ASP A 158 -37.06 28.18 -5.13
C ASP A 158 -35.77 28.86 -4.68
N MET A 159 -35.84 30.17 -4.40
CA MET A 159 -34.72 30.97 -3.88
C MET A 159 -34.07 30.33 -2.64
N GLY A 160 -34.85 29.70 -1.77
CA GLY A 160 -34.33 29.02 -0.59
C GLY A 160 -33.42 27.84 -0.94
N LYS A 161 -33.73 27.11 -2.01
CA LYS A 161 -32.89 26.04 -2.53
C LYS A 161 -31.62 26.55 -3.18
N SER A 162 -31.70 27.65 -3.94
CA SER A 162 -30.50 28.29 -4.50
C SER A 162 -29.53 28.70 -3.39
N MET A 163 -30.03 29.29 -2.30
CA MET A 163 -29.20 29.62 -1.12
C MET A 163 -28.64 28.37 -0.44
N MET A 164 -29.43 27.29 -0.32
CA MET A 164 -28.97 26.03 0.27
C MET A 164 -27.87 25.38 -0.59
N LEU A 165 -28.03 25.38 -1.91
CA LEU A 165 -27.03 24.86 -2.85
C LEU A 165 -25.75 25.69 -2.79
N GLU A 166 -25.85 27.01 -2.75
CA GLU A 166 -24.70 27.90 -2.59
C GLU A 166 -23.96 27.66 -1.26
N ASN A 167 -24.70 27.53 -0.15
CA ASN A 167 -24.10 27.20 1.14
C ASN A 167 -23.42 25.83 1.12
N ALA A 168 -24.06 24.82 0.51
CA ALA A 168 -23.47 23.49 0.35
C ALA A 168 -22.20 23.54 -0.52
N GLU A 169 -22.19 24.37 -1.56
CA GLU A 169 -21.05 24.58 -2.45
C GLU A 169 -19.85 25.17 -1.71
N GLN A 170 -20.07 26.21 -0.91
CA GLN A 170 -19.01 26.89 -0.16
C GLN A 170 -18.51 26.11 1.05
N THR A 171 -19.29 25.14 1.55
CA THR A 171 -18.94 24.36 2.74
C THR A 171 -18.57 22.92 2.38
N VAL A 172 -19.58 22.05 2.22
CA VAL A 172 -19.40 20.61 2.06
C VAL A 172 -18.68 20.28 0.75
N PHE A 173 -19.10 20.86 -0.37
CA PHE A 173 -18.49 20.53 -1.66
C PHE A 173 -17.08 21.09 -1.80
N GLN A 174 -16.85 22.29 -1.26
CA GLN A 174 -15.51 22.85 -1.17
C GLN A 174 -14.58 21.97 -0.32
N MET A 175 -15.02 21.55 0.86
CA MET A 175 -14.25 20.65 1.73
C MET A 175 -13.98 19.30 1.06
N LYS A 176 -14.99 18.70 0.40
CA LYS A 176 -14.81 17.44 -0.36
C LYS A 176 -13.79 17.61 -1.49
N ARG A 177 -13.78 18.74 -2.21
CA ARG A 177 -12.76 19.05 -3.23
C ARG A 177 -11.36 19.17 -2.66
N GLU A 178 -11.20 19.87 -1.54
CA GLU A 178 -9.90 19.99 -0.87
C GLU A 178 -9.38 18.64 -0.41
N MET A 179 -10.27 17.77 0.10
CA MET A 179 -9.93 16.40 0.46
C MET A 179 -9.47 15.58 -0.75
N VAL A 180 -10.13 15.72 -1.90
CA VAL A 180 -9.68 15.08 -3.16
C VAL A 180 -8.27 15.54 -3.54
N GLN A 181 -8.00 16.86 -3.49
CA GLN A 181 -6.68 17.40 -3.80
C GLN A 181 -5.58 16.89 -2.84
N GLU A 182 -5.91 16.76 -1.56
CA GLU A 182 -5.00 16.19 -0.57
C GLU A 182 -4.71 14.70 -0.86
N ILE A 183 -5.74 13.92 -1.20
CA ILE A 183 -5.55 12.52 -1.59
C ILE A 183 -4.70 12.41 -2.87
N ASP A 184 -4.92 13.27 -3.86
CA ASP A 184 -4.09 13.33 -5.08
C ASP A 184 -2.62 13.63 -4.76
N SER A 185 -2.37 14.55 -3.82
CA SER A 185 -1.01 14.84 -3.34
C SER A 185 -0.36 13.61 -2.70
N GLN A 186 -1.13 12.85 -1.92
CA GLN A 186 -0.66 11.59 -1.31
C GLN A 186 -0.42 10.49 -2.34
N ILE A 187 -1.27 10.37 -3.37
CA ILE A 187 -1.08 9.47 -4.51
C ILE A 187 0.27 9.75 -5.17
N ARG A 188 0.61 11.01 -5.45
CA ARG A 188 1.90 11.38 -6.07
C ARG A 188 3.09 10.95 -5.21
N LYS A 189 3.01 11.09 -3.88
CA LYS A 189 4.06 10.63 -2.95
C LYS A 189 4.20 9.11 -2.97
N VAL A 190 3.09 8.38 -3.06
CA VAL A 190 3.09 6.93 -3.19
C VAL A 190 3.67 6.49 -4.54
N ASP A 191 3.29 7.15 -5.65
CA ASP A 191 3.84 6.87 -6.97
C ASP A 191 5.35 7.11 -7.05
N GLN A 192 5.83 8.18 -6.39
CA GLN A 192 7.26 8.41 -6.23
C GLN A 192 7.93 7.25 -5.48
N SER A 193 7.35 6.82 -4.36
CA SER A 193 7.88 5.70 -3.55
C SER A 193 7.89 4.38 -4.34
N ILE A 194 6.85 4.14 -5.15
CA ILE A 194 6.77 2.99 -6.08
C ILE A 194 7.92 3.07 -7.10
N GLY A 195 8.14 4.24 -7.70
CA GLY A 195 9.23 4.46 -8.65
C GLY A 195 10.61 4.26 -8.05
N GLU A 196 10.83 4.70 -6.81
CA GLU A 196 12.07 4.48 -6.06
C GLU A 196 12.31 3.00 -5.78
N LYS A 197 11.29 2.27 -5.32
CA LYS A 197 11.37 0.82 -5.08
C LYS A 197 11.59 0.02 -6.37
N LEU A 198 11.00 0.44 -7.48
CA LEU A 198 11.22 -0.19 -8.78
C LEU A 198 12.65 0.03 -9.29
N LYS A 199 13.24 1.21 -9.02
CA LYS A 199 14.66 1.47 -9.29
C LYS A 199 15.58 0.61 -8.41
N GLU A 200 15.23 0.37 -7.15
CA GLU A 200 15.96 -0.53 -6.24
C GLU A 200 16.00 -1.96 -6.78
N ILE A 201 14.90 -2.44 -7.37
CA ILE A 201 14.83 -3.77 -7.99
C ILE A 201 15.69 -3.84 -9.26
N ASN A 202 15.67 -2.79 -10.08
CA ASN A 202 16.33 -2.77 -11.39
C ASN A 202 17.78 -2.30 -11.35
N GLN A 203 18.32 -1.94 -10.18
CA GLN A 203 19.72 -1.54 -10.07
C GLN A 203 20.61 -2.76 -10.34
N PRO A 204 21.47 -2.73 -11.38
CA PRO A 204 22.43 -3.80 -11.59
C PRO A 204 23.40 -3.85 -10.42
N VAL A 205 23.70 -5.07 -9.96
CA VAL A 205 24.63 -5.34 -8.88
C VAL A 205 25.94 -4.57 -9.13
N PRO A 206 26.44 -3.76 -8.17
CA PRO A 206 27.83 -3.33 -8.23
C PRO A 206 28.68 -4.59 -8.16
N THR A 207 29.22 -5.00 -9.31
CA THR A 207 30.29 -5.98 -9.33
C THR A 207 31.37 -5.40 -8.43
N GLU A 208 31.62 -6.03 -7.27
CA GLU A 208 32.81 -5.73 -6.49
C GLU A 208 34.01 -5.98 -7.42
N ALA A 209 34.52 -4.90 -8.01
CA ALA A 209 35.76 -4.90 -8.75
C ALA A 209 36.86 -5.15 -7.72
N ALA A 210 37.20 -6.42 -7.57
CA ALA A 210 38.38 -6.87 -6.88
C ALA A 210 39.62 -6.18 -7.48
N HIS A 211 40.33 -5.50 -6.58
CA HIS A 211 41.77 -5.20 -6.60
C HIS A 211 42.36 -4.28 -7.68
N SER A 212 42.79 -3.14 -7.18
CA SER A 212 43.87 -2.28 -7.67
C SER A 212 45.13 -3.04 -8.11
N THR A 213 45.69 -2.63 -9.24
CA THR A 213 47.13 -2.60 -9.51
C THR A 213 47.47 -1.37 -10.35
N PRO A 214 48.37 -0.47 -9.89
CA PRO A 214 49.26 0.30 -10.75
C PRO A 214 50.68 -0.32 -10.71
N PRO A 215 51.70 0.10 -11.50
CA PRO A 215 51.79 1.20 -12.49
C PRO A 215 52.49 0.80 -13.83
N SER A 216 52.55 1.72 -14.82
CA SER A 216 53.83 2.17 -15.44
C SER A 216 53.60 3.23 -16.53
N HIS A 217 54.39 4.29 -16.44
CA HIS A 217 54.56 5.38 -17.39
C HIS A 217 55.06 4.92 -18.77
N THR A 218 54.70 5.65 -19.81
CA THR A 218 55.66 6.24 -20.78
C THR A 218 55.05 7.50 -21.39
N ASP A 219 55.83 8.57 -21.32
CA ASP A 219 55.58 9.93 -21.80
C ASP A 219 55.39 10.01 -23.32
N GLY A 220 54.70 11.07 -23.76
CA GLY A 220 54.56 11.44 -25.16
C GLY A 220 53.76 12.73 -25.38
N ASP A 221 54.28 13.83 -24.83
CA ASP A 221 54.21 15.25 -25.20
C ASP A 221 53.14 15.84 -26.15
N GLN A 222 52.66 17.03 -25.73
CA GLN A 222 52.26 18.25 -26.49
C GLN A 222 51.00 18.15 -27.39
N GLU A 223 50.15 19.16 -27.56
CA GLU A 223 50.34 20.61 -27.52
C GLU A 223 48.99 21.35 -27.37
N VAL A 224 49.09 22.58 -26.89
CA VAL A 224 48.05 23.60 -26.67
C VAL A 224 47.55 24.21 -27.98
N SER A 225 46.24 24.44 -28.13
CA SER A 225 45.68 25.58 -28.89
C SER A 225 44.19 25.77 -28.51
N LYS A 226 43.84 26.76 -27.68
CA LYS A 226 43.38 28.12 -28.01
C LYS A 226 42.33 28.23 -29.14
N GLU A 227 41.17 28.74 -28.70
CA GLU A 227 40.37 29.78 -29.35
C GLU A 227 39.52 29.39 -30.57
N ASN A 228 38.19 29.35 -30.39
CA ASN A 228 37.34 30.30 -31.11
C ASN A 228 35.95 30.46 -30.49
N ARG A 229 35.57 31.74 -30.46
CA ARG A 229 34.42 32.40 -29.85
C ARG A 229 33.34 32.56 -30.91
N THR A 230 32.07 32.26 -30.61
CA THR A 230 30.96 33.06 -31.17
C THR A 230 29.71 32.95 -30.29
N GLU A 231 29.42 34.05 -29.60
CA GLU A 231 28.09 34.41 -29.12
C GLU A 231 27.13 34.52 -30.31
N ASN A 232 25.88 34.08 -30.15
CA ASN A 232 24.77 34.76 -30.80
C ASN A 232 23.57 34.82 -29.86
N LYS A 233 23.38 36.03 -29.34
CA LYS A 233 22.22 36.56 -28.64
C LYS A 233 21.32 37.19 -29.70
N SER A 234 20.03 36.89 -29.70
CA SER A 234 19.05 37.87 -30.19
C SER A 234 17.80 37.87 -29.32
N LYS A 235 17.58 39.05 -28.72
CA LYS A 235 16.35 39.51 -28.07
C LYS A 235 15.49 40.21 -29.14
N ASN A 236 14.17 40.05 -29.04
CA ASN A 236 13.16 41.13 -29.04
C ASN A 236 11.81 40.49 -28.71
N SER A 237 11.07 40.85 -27.65
CA SER A 237 10.42 42.15 -27.31
C SER A 237 9.41 42.58 -28.41
N ASN A 238 8.18 43.04 -28.16
CA ASN A 238 7.55 43.62 -26.97
C ASN A 238 6.02 43.81 -27.17
N GLY A 239 5.26 44.03 -26.08
CA GLY A 239 4.02 44.84 -26.02
C GLY A 239 2.68 44.08 -26.16
N VAL A 240 1.74 43.96 -25.19
CA VAL A 240 1.08 44.85 -24.20
C VAL A 240 -0.20 45.56 -24.72
N GLN A 241 -1.25 45.53 -23.87
CA GLN A 241 -2.58 46.21 -23.88
C GLN A 241 -3.64 45.64 -24.84
N GLY A 242 -4.93 45.49 -24.48
CA GLY A 242 -5.71 45.82 -23.29
C GLY A 242 -7.21 45.97 -23.68
N ASP A 243 -8.10 45.77 -22.70
CA ASP A 243 -9.47 46.31 -22.55
C ASP A 243 -10.74 45.58 -23.12
N LYS A 244 -11.64 45.31 -22.15
CA LYS A 244 -13.12 45.48 -22.09
C LYS A 244 -14.14 44.93 -23.12
N ASP A 245 -15.04 44.11 -22.55
CA ASP A 245 -16.51 44.30 -22.42
C ASP A 245 -17.49 43.88 -23.53
N THR A 246 -18.69 43.52 -23.04
CA THR A 246 -20.02 43.34 -23.66
C THR A 246 -20.36 42.03 -24.38
N GLY A 247 -21.43 41.38 -23.90
CA GLY A 247 -21.90 40.07 -24.34
C GLY A 247 -22.98 40.07 -25.42
N LYS A 248 -23.49 38.86 -25.72
CA LYS A 248 -24.84 38.65 -26.24
C LYS A 248 -25.24 37.17 -26.22
N ILE A 249 -26.51 36.99 -25.92
CA ILE A 249 -27.33 35.77 -25.86
C ILE A 249 -27.55 35.19 -27.27
N GLN A 250 -27.60 33.85 -27.37
CA GLN A 250 -28.44 33.05 -28.29
C GLN A 250 -28.54 31.64 -27.67
N GLU A 251 -29.58 31.31 -26.91
CA GLU A 251 -30.82 30.67 -27.39
C GLU A 251 -30.61 29.71 -28.57
N THR A 252 -30.57 28.40 -28.26
CA THR A 252 -30.99 27.37 -29.20
C THR A 252 -31.95 26.42 -28.49
N GLN A 253 -33.13 26.33 -29.10
CA GLN A 253 -34.31 25.62 -28.66
C GLN A 253 -34.14 24.09 -28.65
N SER A 254 -34.75 23.52 -27.62
CA SER A 254 -35.48 22.25 -27.56
C SER A 254 -35.64 21.42 -28.83
N ASN A 255 -35.36 20.12 -28.73
CA ASN A 255 -36.22 19.09 -29.31
C ASN A 255 -36.40 17.94 -28.30
N SER A 256 -37.58 17.89 -27.71
CA SER A 256 -38.09 16.81 -26.88
C SER A 256 -38.63 15.67 -27.75
N SER A 257 -38.40 14.43 -27.32
CA SER A 257 -39.15 13.27 -27.80
C SER A 257 -39.79 12.62 -26.56
N PRO A 258 -41.11 12.33 -26.56
CA PRO A 258 -41.80 11.88 -25.36
C PRO A 258 -41.58 10.38 -25.13
N ALA A 259 -41.31 9.99 -23.88
CA ALA A 259 -41.31 8.59 -23.44
C ALA A 259 -42.76 8.08 -23.24
N PRO A 260 -43.04 6.78 -23.45
CA PRO A 260 -44.39 6.23 -23.37
C PRO A 260 -44.90 6.16 -21.91
N PRO A 261 -46.22 6.23 -21.67
CA PRO A 261 -46.78 6.20 -20.33
C PRO A 261 -46.78 4.79 -19.72
N TYR A 262 -46.49 4.70 -18.42
CA TYR A 262 -46.53 3.47 -17.63
C TYR A 262 -47.96 3.01 -17.34
N THR A 263 -48.21 1.72 -17.49
CA THR A 263 -49.47 1.04 -17.11
C THR A 263 -49.59 0.92 -15.59
N THR A 264 -50.71 1.39 -15.04
CA THR A 264 -51.06 1.29 -13.62
C THR A 264 -51.48 -0.13 -13.27
N LEU A 265 -50.83 -0.78 -12.30
CA LEU A 265 -51.31 -2.03 -11.69
C LEU A 265 -52.37 -1.69 -10.63
N ASP A 266 -53.62 -2.09 -10.86
CA ASP A 266 -54.72 -2.08 -9.90
C ASP A 266 -54.53 -3.27 -8.93
N ILE A 267 -54.27 -2.99 -7.65
CA ILE A 267 -54.26 -4.00 -6.59
C ILE A 267 -55.49 -3.73 -5.73
N ARG A 268 -56.55 -4.51 -5.96
CA ARG A 268 -57.68 -4.61 -5.04
C ARG A 268 -57.41 -5.70 -4.01
N VAL A 269 -57.66 -5.33 -2.76
CA VAL A 269 -57.53 -6.12 -1.52
C VAL A 269 -58.66 -7.13 -1.40
#